data_AF-A0A2E3UU33-F1
#
_entry.id   AF-A0A2E3UU33-F1
#
_cell.length_a   1.000
_cell.length_b   1.000
_cell.length_c   1.000
_cell.angle_alpha   90.00
_cell.angle_beta   90.00
_cell.angle_gamma   90.00
#
_symmetry.space_group_name_H-M   'P 1'
#
loop_
_entity.id
_entity.type
_entity.pdbx_description
1 polymer ?
#
loop_
_entity_poly.entity_id
_entity_poly.type
_entity_poly.pdbx_seq_one_letter_code
_entity_poly.pdbx_strand_id
1 'polypeptide(L)'
;MTISSIVGTIAKFIFISLFSFCFNSSVKYEGISKNDGNKYHHEDRKNNIIQKKKNKIKRYGGYKINKEKLKSFLKNAGFKDSEIPVMLCIAKWESSFYNEAYNKNLNGSNDYGLFQINDRWWVGGKEKKCPNSPKELFDPVVNTKCARAIYKIQGFRAWQAFKVHCNHKNHNFRKT
;
A
#
# COMPACT_ATOMS: atom_id res chain seq x y z
N MET A 1 -26.44 -61.89 -9.53
CA MET A 1 -27.70 -61.23 -9.91
C MET A 1 -28.13 -60.36 -8.73
N THR A 2 -27.81 -59.06 -8.75
CA THR A 2 -28.19 -58.10 -7.71
C THR A 2 -29.12 -57.08 -8.34
N ILE A 3 -30.34 -56.97 -7.79
CA ILE A 3 -31.44 -56.19 -8.36
C ILE A 3 -31.44 -54.77 -7.78
N SER A 4 -31.71 -53.83 -8.69
CA SER A 4 -31.93 -52.40 -8.58
C SER A 4 -32.83 -51.91 -7.44
N SER A 5 -32.50 -50.69 -6.99
CA SER A 5 -33.33 -49.49 -6.77
C SER A 5 -34.85 -49.63 -6.59
N ILE A 6 -35.44 -48.86 -5.66
CA ILE A 6 -36.62 -47.96 -5.87
C ILE A 6 -36.89 -47.13 -4.60
N VAL A 7 -37.27 -45.87 -4.83
CA VAL A 7 -37.63 -44.80 -3.89
C VAL A 7 -39.17 -44.69 -3.82
N GLY A 8 -39.74 -44.26 -2.68
CA GLY A 8 -41.10 -43.67 -2.61
C GLY A 8 -41.80 -43.86 -1.25
N THR A 9 -41.90 -42.81 -0.40
CA THR A 9 -43.11 -42.00 -0.10
C THR A 9 -44.21 -42.80 0.63
N ILE A 10 -44.70 -42.41 1.82
CA ILE A 10 -45.87 -41.52 2.03
C ILE A 10 -46.07 -41.37 3.55
N ALA A 11 -46.30 -40.15 4.04
CA ALA A 11 -47.26 -39.88 5.12
C ALA A 11 -47.57 -38.38 5.17
N LYS A 12 -48.74 -37.99 4.65
CA LYS A 12 -49.42 -36.72 4.93
C LYS A 12 -50.63 -37.02 5.83
N PHE A 13 -51.00 -35.99 6.62
CA PHE A 13 -52.32 -35.72 7.25
C PHE A 13 -52.53 -36.30 8.67
N ILE A 14 -53.06 -35.63 9.70
CA ILE A 14 -53.67 -34.30 10.03
C ILE A 14 -53.58 -34.16 11.59
N PHE A 15 -53.44 -32.97 12.21
CA PHE A 15 -54.48 -32.24 12.99
C PHE A 15 -53.81 -30.99 13.62
N ILE A 16 -53.89 -29.79 13.03
CA ILE A 16 -54.88 -28.71 13.26
C ILE A 16 -55.43 -28.59 14.69
N SER A 17 -54.98 -27.55 15.39
CA SER A 17 -55.55 -26.92 16.60
C SER A 17 -54.67 -25.70 16.90
N LEU A 18 -55.08 -24.43 17.01
CA LEU A 18 -56.35 -23.71 16.96
C LEU A 18 -55.98 -22.31 16.44
N PHE A 19 -56.51 -21.93 15.28
CA PHE A 19 -56.42 -20.55 14.78
C PHE A 19 -57.83 -19.98 14.86
N SER A 20 -58.07 -19.06 15.79
CA SER A 20 -59.14 -18.08 15.67
C SER A 20 -58.83 -16.84 16.50
N PHE A 21 -58.61 -15.76 15.76
CA PHE A 21 -58.91 -14.37 16.07
C PHE A 21 -58.30 -13.74 17.32
N CYS A 22 -57.38 -12.80 17.08
CA CYS A 22 -57.72 -11.39 17.25
C CYS A 22 -57.08 -10.56 16.11
N PHE A 23 -57.94 -10.10 15.20
CA PHE A 23 -57.67 -8.99 14.29
C PHE A 23 -57.96 -7.68 15.03
N ASN A 24 -57.19 -6.63 14.71
CA ASN A 24 -57.26 -5.25 15.19
C ASN A 24 -56.81 -4.92 16.62
N SER A 25 -55.63 -4.31 16.71
CA SER A 25 -55.51 -3.00 17.37
C SER A 25 -54.52 -2.16 16.59
N SER A 26 -54.99 -1.01 16.09
CA SER A 26 -54.18 0.03 15.46
C SER A 26 -52.98 0.37 16.35
N VAL A 27 -51.77 0.03 15.91
CA VAL A 27 -50.57 0.65 16.48
C VAL A 27 -50.51 2.07 15.93
N LYS A 28 -50.80 3.06 16.80
CA LYS A 28 -50.45 4.46 16.57
C LYS A 28 -48.93 4.51 16.39
N TYR A 29 -48.48 4.92 15.20
CA TYR A 29 -47.12 5.40 15.03
C TYR A 29 -47.01 6.76 15.72
N GLU A 30 -46.40 6.79 16.90
CA GLU A 30 -45.80 8.02 17.42
C GLU A 30 -44.44 8.24 16.71
N GLY A 31 -44.22 9.48 16.28
CA GLY A 31 -43.15 9.84 15.35
C GLY A 31 -41.75 9.54 15.89
N ILE A 32 -40.96 8.84 15.07
CA ILE A 32 -39.51 8.74 15.27
C ILE A 32 -38.92 10.14 15.06
N SER A 33 -38.36 10.69 16.13
CA SER A 33 -37.54 11.89 16.10
C SER A 33 -36.36 11.70 15.14
N LYS A 34 -36.31 12.53 14.10
CA LYS A 34 -35.25 12.55 13.09
C LYS A 34 -33.97 13.12 13.71
N ASN A 35 -33.16 12.34 14.43
CA ASN A 35 -31.80 12.78 14.81
C ASN A 35 -30.70 11.71 14.93
N ASP A 36 -30.96 10.43 14.61
CA ASP A 36 -29.93 9.37 14.75
C ASP A 36 -29.24 8.93 13.43
N GLY A 37 -29.52 9.60 12.30
CA GLY A 37 -28.92 9.28 11.00
C GLY A 37 -27.46 9.75 10.81
N ASN A 38 -26.95 10.62 11.69
CA ASN A 38 -25.65 11.27 11.49
C ASN A 38 -24.47 10.51 12.14
N LYS A 39 -24.75 9.59 13.08
CA LYS A 39 -23.69 8.83 13.78
C LYS A 39 -23.18 7.66 12.92
N TYR A 40 -24.08 6.94 12.26
CA TYR A 40 -23.76 5.79 11.40
C TYR A 40 -22.97 6.18 10.14
N HIS A 41 -23.37 7.26 9.44
CA HIS A 41 -22.63 7.74 8.26
C HIS A 41 -21.22 8.29 8.56
N HIS A 42 -20.95 8.71 9.80
CA HIS A 42 -19.64 9.21 10.19
C HIS A 42 -18.68 8.07 10.58
N GLU A 43 -19.21 6.99 11.15
CA GLU A 43 -18.51 5.73 11.44
C GLU A 43 -18.11 5.03 10.13
N ASP A 44 -19.03 4.91 9.16
CA ASP A 44 -18.76 4.27 7.87
C ASP A 44 -17.75 5.04 7.01
N ARG A 45 -17.78 6.39 7.06
CA ARG A 45 -16.72 7.22 6.45
C ARG A 45 -15.38 7.00 7.14
N LYS A 46 -15.33 6.98 8.48
CA LYS A 46 -14.08 6.72 9.23
C LYS A 46 -13.54 5.32 8.93
N ASN A 47 -14.39 4.30 8.91
CA ASN A 47 -14.02 2.92 8.62
C ASN A 47 -13.53 2.76 7.18
N ASN A 48 -14.17 3.41 6.20
CA ASN A 48 -13.68 3.43 4.82
C ASN A 48 -12.36 4.19 4.66
N ILE A 49 -12.13 5.26 5.43
CA ILE A 49 -10.84 5.98 5.46
C ILE A 49 -9.76 5.12 6.13
N ILE A 50 -10.08 4.42 7.23
CA ILE A 50 -9.17 3.50 7.93
C ILE A 50 -8.83 2.31 7.02
N GLN A 51 -9.81 1.74 6.30
CA GLN A 51 -9.58 0.68 5.32
C GLN A 51 -8.78 1.17 4.10
N LYS A 52 -9.05 2.37 3.59
CA LYS A 52 -8.22 3.00 2.53
C LYS A 52 -6.78 3.28 3.00
N LYS A 53 -6.58 3.71 4.25
CA LYS A 53 -5.24 3.87 4.86
C LYS A 53 -4.54 2.52 5.04
N LYS A 54 -5.27 1.48 5.45
CA LYS A 54 -4.78 0.11 5.52
C LYS A 54 -4.44 -0.46 4.14
N ASN A 55 -5.04 0.01 3.04
CA ASN A 55 -4.70 -0.44 1.68
C ASN A 55 -3.44 0.23 1.09
N LYS A 56 -2.96 1.34 1.67
CA LYS A 56 -1.66 1.93 1.33
C LYS A 56 -0.55 1.33 2.22
N ILE A 57 -0.36 0.01 2.13
CA ILE A 57 0.65 -0.68 2.94
C ILE A 57 2.03 -0.44 2.33
N LYS A 58 2.68 0.65 2.75
CA LYS A 58 4.13 0.76 2.59
C LYS A 58 4.75 -0.25 3.56
N ARG A 59 5.21 -1.38 3.01
CA ARG A 59 5.83 -2.45 3.80
C ARG A 59 7.29 -2.08 3.96
N TYR A 60 7.70 -1.76 5.17
CA TYR A 60 9.11 -1.63 5.52
C TYR A 60 9.63 -3.02 5.86
N GLY A 61 10.22 -3.71 4.88
CA GLY A 61 10.82 -5.04 5.03
C GLY A 61 12.34 -4.99 5.13
N GLY A 62 12.95 -6.15 5.37
CA GLY A 62 14.40 -6.31 5.46
C GLY A 62 15.01 -5.62 6.68
N TYR A 63 16.18 -5.01 6.49
CA TYR A 63 16.93 -4.32 7.53
C TYR A 63 17.15 -2.84 7.21
N LYS A 64 17.34 -2.05 8.26
CA LYS A 64 17.62 -0.62 8.13
C LYS A 64 19.10 -0.40 7.87
N ILE A 65 19.42 0.33 6.82
CA ILE A 65 20.81 0.65 6.47
C ILE A 65 21.29 1.86 7.28
N ASN A 66 22.49 1.74 7.86
CA ASN A 66 23.18 2.88 8.47
C ASN A 66 23.49 3.95 7.42
N LYS A 67 23.34 5.23 7.78
CA LYS A 67 23.65 6.38 6.91
C LYS A 67 25.06 6.32 6.33
N GLU A 68 26.07 5.98 7.14
CA GLU A 68 27.46 5.90 6.63
C GLU A 68 27.63 4.76 5.62
N LYS A 69 26.98 3.62 5.84
CA LYS A 69 26.98 2.50 4.88
C LYS A 69 26.30 2.90 3.57
N LEU A 70 25.16 3.59 3.65
CA LEU A 70 24.46 4.11 2.47
C LEU A 70 25.28 5.19 1.74
N LYS A 71 25.96 6.06 2.46
CA LYS A 71 26.90 7.04 1.89
C LYS A 71 28.00 6.35 1.09
N SER A 72 28.58 5.26 1.59
CA SER A 72 29.55 4.46 0.83
C SER A 72 28.95 3.86 -0.43
N PHE A 73 27.73 3.33 -0.39
CA PHE A 73 27.04 2.85 -1.60
C PHE A 73 26.79 3.96 -2.62
N LEU A 74 26.40 5.15 -2.16
CA LEU A 74 26.19 6.33 -3.01
C LEU A 74 27.49 6.77 -3.69
N LYS A 75 28.60 6.82 -2.95
CA LYS A 75 29.93 7.11 -3.50
C LYS A 75 30.33 6.08 -4.55
N ASN A 76 30.20 4.79 -4.23
CA ASN A 76 30.56 3.70 -5.14
C ASN A 76 29.69 3.66 -6.41
N ALA A 77 28.44 4.14 -6.34
CA ALA A 77 27.59 4.31 -7.51
C ALA A 77 27.95 5.55 -8.35
N GLY A 78 28.83 6.43 -7.86
CA GLY A 78 29.32 7.61 -8.58
C GLY A 78 28.52 8.90 -8.35
N PHE A 79 27.81 9.01 -7.21
CA PHE A 79 27.28 10.29 -6.75
C PHE A 79 28.41 11.18 -6.21
N LYS A 80 28.35 12.48 -6.48
CA LYS A 80 29.31 13.47 -5.97
C LYS A 80 29.03 13.76 -4.49
N ASP A 81 30.04 14.20 -3.74
CA ASP A 81 29.88 14.54 -2.32
C ASP A 81 28.80 15.60 -2.06
N SER A 82 28.60 16.54 -2.99
CA SER A 82 27.53 17.54 -2.92
C SER A 82 26.11 16.97 -3.13
N GLU A 83 25.99 15.81 -3.78
CA GLU A 83 24.71 15.15 -4.08
C GLU A 83 24.26 14.21 -2.95
N ILE A 84 25.22 13.66 -2.20
CA ILE A 84 25.00 12.64 -1.16
C ILE A 84 24.00 13.10 -0.08
N PRO A 85 24.10 14.30 0.52
CA PRO A 85 23.16 14.71 1.55
C PRO A 85 21.70 14.72 1.07
N VAL A 86 21.48 15.10 -0.20
CA VAL A 86 20.15 15.11 -0.80
C VAL A 86 19.65 13.69 -1.01
N MET A 87 20.49 12.78 -1.51
CA MET A 87 20.11 11.38 -1.69
C MET A 87 19.83 10.67 -0.36
N LEU A 88 20.59 10.96 0.71
CA LEU A 88 20.30 10.46 2.05
C LEU A 88 18.94 10.96 2.56
N CYS A 89 18.59 12.22 2.27
CA CYS A 89 17.27 12.75 2.59
C CYS A 89 16.16 12.04 1.81
N ILE A 90 16.36 11.82 0.51
CA ILE A 90 15.42 11.09 -0.34
C ILE A 90 15.20 9.69 0.24
N ALA A 91 16.27 8.92 0.52
CA ALA A 91 16.13 7.58 1.10
C ALA A 91 15.38 7.57 2.44
N LYS A 92 15.58 8.59 3.28
CA LYS A 92 14.83 8.73 4.55
C LYS A 92 13.33 8.79 4.30
N TRP A 93 12.88 9.62 3.37
CA TRP A 93 11.45 9.85 3.13
C TRP A 93 10.83 8.80 2.20
N GLU A 94 11.61 8.24 1.28
CA GLU A 94 11.18 7.18 0.38
C GLU A 94 11.10 5.83 1.07
N SER A 95 11.98 5.47 2.01
CA SER A 95 12.02 4.11 2.56
C SER A 95 12.28 4.03 4.06
N SER A 96 12.48 5.15 4.77
CA SER A 96 12.98 5.14 6.14
C SER A 96 14.29 4.35 6.29
N PHE A 97 15.09 4.27 5.22
CA PHE A 97 16.32 3.49 5.09
C PHE A 97 16.17 1.96 5.12
N TYR A 98 14.96 1.42 4.95
CA TYR A 98 14.77 -0.04 4.82
C TYR A 98 15.12 -0.49 3.39
N ASN A 99 16.00 -1.50 3.29
CA ASN A 99 16.48 -1.97 1.99
C ASN A 99 15.38 -2.69 1.18
N GLU A 100 14.42 -3.33 1.85
CA GLU A 100 13.30 -4.03 1.21
C GLU A 100 11.98 -3.27 1.37
N ALA A 101 12.04 -1.93 1.44
CA ALA A 101 10.83 -1.13 1.41
C ALA A 101 10.06 -1.39 0.10
N TYR A 102 8.75 -1.63 0.22
CA TYR A 102 7.89 -1.96 -0.90
C TYR A 102 6.58 -1.20 -0.82
N ASN A 103 6.16 -0.63 -1.94
CA ASN A 103 4.89 0.06 -2.08
C ASN A 103 4.16 -0.37 -3.36
N LYS A 104 2.89 -0.75 -3.23
CA LYS A 104 2.02 -1.04 -4.37
C LYS A 104 1.23 0.21 -4.72
N ASN A 105 1.34 0.67 -5.97
CA ASN A 105 0.62 1.84 -6.45
C ASN A 105 -0.76 1.47 -6.98
N LEU A 106 -1.69 2.44 -6.93
CA LEU A 106 -3.08 2.24 -7.39
C LEU A 106 -3.16 1.88 -8.88
N ASN A 107 -2.21 2.35 -9.68
CA ASN A 107 -2.13 2.04 -11.10
C ASN A 107 -1.58 0.63 -11.40
N GLY A 108 -1.26 -0.17 -10.38
CA GLY A 108 -0.72 -1.53 -10.50
C GLY A 108 0.80 -1.62 -10.63
N SER A 109 1.53 -0.51 -10.75
CA SER A 109 3.00 -0.50 -10.63
C SER A 109 3.43 -0.63 -9.17
N ASN A 110 4.70 -0.96 -8.94
CA ASN A 110 5.25 -1.09 -7.61
C ASN A 110 6.60 -0.37 -7.47
N ASP A 111 6.87 0.14 -6.28
CA ASP A 111 8.11 0.84 -5.95
C ASP A 111 8.96 0.00 -5.00
N TYR A 112 10.26 -0.11 -5.30
CA TYR A 112 11.17 -1.05 -4.64
C TYR A 112 12.38 -0.37 -3.99
N GLY A 113 12.68 -0.85 -2.78
CA GLY A 113 13.90 -0.59 -2.04
C GLY A 113 14.09 0.85 -1.58
N LEU A 114 15.36 1.19 -1.32
CA LEU A 114 15.76 2.43 -0.62
C LEU A 114 15.23 3.70 -1.29
N PHE A 115 15.29 3.74 -2.62
CA PHE A 115 14.90 4.89 -3.43
C PHE A 115 13.53 4.74 -4.09
N GLN A 116 12.73 3.75 -3.65
CA GLN A 116 11.38 3.48 -4.15
C GLN A 116 11.31 3.53 -5.68
N ILE A 117 12.17 2.75 -6.34
CA ILE A 117 12.28 2.74 -7.79
C ILE A 117 11.08 1.99 -8.38
N ASN A 118 10.37 2.65 -9.29
CA ASN A 118 9.17 2.12 -9.90
C ASN A 118 9.48 1.10 -11.01
N ASP A 119 8.90 -0.10 -10.92
CA ASP A 119 9.12 -1.21 -11.85
C ASP A 119 8.73 -0.89 -13.30
N ARG A 120 7.58 -0.23 -13.51
CA ARG A 120 7.04 0.07 -14.83
C ARG A 120 8.03 0.85 -15.70
N TRP A 121 8.66 1.86 -15.12
CA TRP A 121 9.49 2.81 -15.87
C TRP A 121 10.94 2.36 -15.97
N TRP A 122 11.49 1.76 -14.91
CA TRP A 122 12.92 1.58 -14.79
C TRP A 122 13.37 0.14 -14.92
N VAL A 123 12.52 -0.87 -14.70
CA VAL A 123 12.94 -2.28 -14.67
C VAL A 123 12.65 -3.00 -15.98
N GLY A 124 13.58 -3.84 -16.44
CA GLY A 124 13.43 -4.75 -17.58
C GLY A 124 13.88 -4.22 -18.95
N GLY A 125 14.64 -5.04 -19.68
CA GLY A 125 14.99 -4.83 -21.10
C GLY A 125 16.36 -4.20 -21.35
N LYS A 126 16.87 -4.33 -22.58
CA LYS A 126 18.22 -3.89 -22.98
C LYS A 126 18.46 -2.38 -22.84
N GLU A 127 17.41 -1.58 -22.95
CA GLU A 127 17.52 -0.12 -22.92
C GLU A 127 17.40 0.48 -21.51
N LYS A 128 16.90 -0.30 -20.55
CA LYS A 128 16.72 0.19 -19.18
C LYS A 128 18.01 0.06 -18.38
N LYS A 129 18.37 1.12 -17.67
CA LYS A 129 19.65 1.25 -16.94
C LYS A 129 19.65 0.62 -15.54
N CYS A 130 18.68 -0.24 -15.27
CA CYS A 130 18.38 -0.85 -13.98
C CYS A 130 18.19 -2.37 -14.20
N PRO A 131 18.16 -3.19 -13.13
CA PRO A 131 18.10 -4.64 -13.26
C PRO A 131 16.91 -5.14 -14.10
N ASN A 132 16.99 -6.40 -14.53
CA ASN A 132 15.91 -7.05 -15.26
C ASN A 132 14.78 -7.48 -14.34
N SER A 133 15.08 -7.86 -13.09
CA SER A 133 14.08 -8.25 -12.10
C SER A 133 13.88 -7.15 -11.05
N PRO A 134 12.63 -6.76 -10.72
CA PRO A 134 12.38 -5.76 -9.68
C PRO A 134 12.89 -6.19 -8.30
N LYS A 135 12.92 -7.49 -8.00
CA LYS A 135 13.39 -8.01 -6.71
C LYS A 135 14.86 -7.70 -6.44
N GLU A 136 15.67 -7.56 -7.49
CA GLU A 136 17.07 -7.17 -7.35
C GLU A 136 17.22 -5.76 -6.76
N LEU A 137 16.19 -4.91 -6.86
CA LEU A 137 16.18 -3.57 -6.26
C LEU A 137 16.07 -3.60 -4.73
N PHE A 138 15.87 -4.76 -4.10
CA PHE A 138 15.99 -4.92 -2.65
C PHE A 138 17.45 -5.04 -2.19
N ASP A 139 18.37 -5.37 -3.10
CA ASP A 139 19.79 -5.20 -2.85
C ASP A 139 20.13 -3.71 -2.87
N PRO A 140 20.73 -3.17 -1.79
CA PRO A 140 20.97 -1.74 -1.68
C PRO A 140 22.04 -1.21 -2.64
N VAL A 141 23.00 -2.04 -3.05
CA VAL A 141 24.02 -1.67 -4.02
C VAL A 141 23.40 -1.54 -5.41
N VAL A 142 22.57 -2.51 -5.81
CA VAL A 142 21.82 -2.48 -7.07
C VAL A 142 20.83 -1.30 -7.09
N ASN A 143 20.06 -1.11 -6.02
CA ASN A 143 19.11 0.00 -5.89
C ASN A 143 19.81 1.36 -6.06
N THR A 144 20.98 1.53 -5.43
CA THR A 144 21.76 2.78 -5.49
C THR A 144 22.34 3.03 -6.89
N LYS A 145 22.83 1.99 -7.58
CA LYS A 145 23.29 2.10 -8.97
C LYS A 145 22.15 2.49 -9.92
N CYS A 146 20.98 1.89 -9.77
CA CYS A 146 19.80 2.27 -10.54
C CYS A 146 19.37 3.72 -10.23
N ALA A 147 19.36 4.13 -8.97
CA ALA A 147 19.07 5.50 -8.58
C ALA A 147 20.06 6.50 -9.21
N ARG A 148 21.34 6.13 -9.36
CA ARG A 148 22.31 6.97 -10.09
C ARG A 148 21.92 7.14 -11.55
N ALA A 149 21.51 6.07 -12.23
CA ALA A 149 21.08 6.14 -13.62
C ALA A 149 19.86 7.04 -13.80
N ILE A 150 18.86 6.92 -12.91
CA ILE A 150 17.68 7.79 -12.87
C ILE A 150 18.09 9.24 -12.68
N TYR A 151 18.97 9.51 -11.72
CA TYR A 151 19.46 10.85 -11.43
C TYR A 151 20.15 11.49 -12.65
N LYS A 152 20.94 10.73 -13.42
CA LYS A 152 21.59 11.24 -14.64
C LYS A 152 20.58 11.69 -15.71
N ILE A 153 19.38 11.11 -15.73
CA ILE A 153 18.35 11.41 -16.73
C ILE A 153 17.40 12.51 -16.24
N GLN A 154 16.95 12.43 -14.98
CA GLN A 154 15.85 13.25 -14.46
C GLN A 154 16.26 14.20 -13.31
N GLY A 155 17.50 14.10 -12.83
CA GLY A 155 17.98 14.82 -11.65
C GLY A 155 17.22 14.44 -10.38
N PHE A 156 17.33 15.26 -9.32
CA PHE A 156 16.64 15.01 -8.05
C PHE A 156 15.11 15.06 -8.14
N ARG A 157 14.56 15.71 -9.16
CA ARG A 157 13.11 15.87 -9.32
C ARG A 157 12.40 14.59 -9.76
N ALA A 158 13.13 13.50 -10.01
CA ALA A 158 12.54 12.17 -10.19
C ALA A 158 11.79 11.70 -8.94
N TRP A 159 12.23 12.11 -7.74
CA TRP A 159 11.66 11.66 -6.47
C TRP A 159 10.67 12.67 -5.90
N GLN A 160 9.49 12.19 -5.46
CA GLN A 160 8.52 13.03 -4.77
C GLN A 160 9.06 13.48 -3.41
N ALA A 161 9.80 12.62 -2.71
CA ALA A 161 10.49 12.98 -1.48
C ALA A 161 11.38 14.22 -1.63
N PHE A 162 12.07 14.37 -2.76
CA PHE A 162 12.88 15.57 -3.01
C PHE A 162 12.03 16.82 -3.08
N LYS A 163 10.97 16.79 -3.88
CA LYS A 163 10.10 17.95 -4.11
C LYS A 163 9.48 18.46 -2.81
N VAL A 164 9.12 17.55 -1.90
CA VAL A 164 8.41 17.87 -0.65
C VAL A 164 9.36 18.12 0.52
N HIS A 165 10.43 17.34 0.65
CA HIS A 165 11.21 17.28 1.89
C HIS A 165 12.69 17.64 1.75
N CYS A 166 13.30 17.45 0.58
CA CYS A 166 14.77 17.52 0.42
C CYS A 166 15.26 18.64 -0.50
N ASN A 167 14.34 19.38 -1.11
CA ASN A 167 14.60 20.68 -1.73
C ASN A 167 15.16 21.64 -0.66
N HIS A 168 16.22 22.37 -1.02
CA HIS A 168 17.06 23.21 -0.16
C HIS A 168 16.31 24.29 0.65
N LYS A 169 14.99 24.45 0.48
CA LYS A 169 14.14 25.30 1.31
C LYS A 169 13.85 24.73 2.71
N ASN A 170 14.11 23.44 2.97
CA ASN A 170 13.86 22.81 4.27
C ASN A 170 15.19 22.47 4.96
N HIS A 171 15.74 23.43 5.72
CA HIS A 171 17.08 23.43 6.33
C HIS A 171 17.41 22.34 7.38
N ASN A 172 16.53 21.37 7.64
CA ASN A 172 16.66 20.48 8.81
C ASN A 172 17.32 19.12 8.56
N PHE A 173 17.76 18.80 7.34
CA PHE A 173 18.41 17.50 7.10
C PHE A 173 19.92 17.46 7.41
N ARG A 174 20.59 18.62 7.55
CA ARG A 174 22.05 18.68 7.80
C ARG A 174 22.50 18.34 9.24
N LYS A 175 21.58 18.09 10.18
CA LYS A 175 21.91 18.05 11.63
C LYS A 175 21.75 16.69 12.33
N THR A 176 21.69 15.56 11.62
CA THR A 176 21.54 14.23 12.26
C THR A 176 22.39 13.17 11.63
#